data_AF-A0A0A1ULU9-F1
#
_entry.id   AF-A0A0A1ULU9-F1
#
_cell.length_a   1.000
_cell.length_b   1.000
_cell.length_c   1.000
_cell.angle_alpha   90.00
_cell.angle_beta   90.00
_cell.angle_gamma   90.00
#
_symmetry.space_group_name_H-M   'P 1'
#
loop_
_entity.id
_entity.type
_entity.pdbx_description
1 polymer ?
#
loop_
_entity_poly.entity_id
_entity_poly.type
_entity_poly.pdbx_seq_one_letter_code
_entity_poly.pdbx_strand_id
1 'polypeptide(L)'
;MSLIDKTKDSKASDGPAFDSKKVMVIFVLGGPGAGKGTQCARIVEDFGFVHLSAGDLLREEQKREGSTYGALISEHIRNGTIVPMEVTVKLLENAMRAQLERPHPGAAWENGHGRFLVDGFPRKMDQAIKFDETVCLSSFVCSLTRRKKSCSSACSSEGRLVAVKTIMKRVSRNVSAHSLRQVCQ
;
A
#
# COMPACT_ATOMS: atom_id res chain seq x y z
N MET A 1 -54.25 0.13 -9.97
CA MET A 1 -53.57 0.12 -8.67
C MET A 1 -52.12 -0.31 -8.91
N SER A 2 -51.28 0.62 -9.36
CA SER A 2 -49.87 0.37 -9.65
C SER A 2 -49.05 0.47 -8.37
N LEU A 3 -48.34 -0.59 -8.00
CA LEU A 3 -47.18 -0.48 -7.12
C LEU A 3 -45.96 -0.95 -7.90
N ILE A 4 -45.15 0.04 -8.24
CA ILE A 4 -43.92 -0.05 -9.01
C ILE A 4 -42.80 -0.47 -8.06
N ASP A 5 -42.04 -1.45 -8.51
CA ASP A 5 -40.80 -1.96 -7.93
C ASP A 5 -39.80 -0.81 -7.70
N LYS A 6 -39.39 -0.60 -6.45
CA LYS A 6 -38.32 0.35 -6.11
C LYS A 6 -36.98 -0.35 -6.24
N THR A 7 -36.40 -0.25 -7.44
CA THR A 7 -34.97 -0.44 -7.66
C THR A 7 -34.18 0.44 -6.69
N LYS A 8 -33.43 -0.20 -5.80
CA LYS A 8 -32.57 0.46 -4.82
C LYS A 8 -31.26 0.80 -5.52
N ASP A 9 -31.21 1.96 -6.16
CA ASP A 9 -29.99 2.51 -6.73
C ASP A 9 -28.92 2.67 -5.63
N SER A 10 -27.83 1.93 -5.76
CA SER A 10 -26.64 2.01 -4.93
C SER A 10 -25.90 3.33 -5.20
N LYS A 11 -26.11 4.33 -4.33
CA LYS A 11 -25.34 5.57 -4.28
C LYS A 11 -23.84 5.28 -4.13
N ALA A 12 -23.04 5.77 -5.07
CA ALA A 12 -21.60 5.93 -4.89
C ALA A 12 -21.36 6.89 -3.71
N SER A 13 -20.60 6.45 -2.71
CA SER A 13 -20.16 7.30 -1.61
C SER A 13 -19.09 8.27 -2.11
N ASP A 14 -19.29 9.58 -1.94
CA ASP A 14 -18.37 10.66 -2.35
C ASP A 14 -17.06 10.73 -1.50
N GLY A 15 -16.54 9.60 -1.04
CA GLY A 15 -15.38 9.54 -0.16
C GLY A 15 -14.54 8.27 -0.37
N PRO A 16 -13.35 8.21 0.25
CA PRO A 16 -12.45 7.08 0.12
C PRO A 16 -13.11 5.79 0.61
N ALA A 17 -12.77 4.67 -0.02
CA ALA A 17 -13.32 3.34 0.29
C ALA A 17 -13.12 2.91 1.77
N PHE A 18 -12.08 3.44 2.44
CA PHE A 18 -11.75 3.13 3.81
C PHE A 18 -11.55 4.39 4.66
N ASP A 19 -12.00 4.32 5.92
CA ASP A 19 -11.78 5.37 6.91
C ASP A 19 -10.34 5.33 7.45
N SER A 20 -9.59 6.40 7.20
CA SER A 20 -8.20 6.57 7.68
C SER A 20 -8.04 6.54 9.21
N LYS A 21 -9.11 6.66 9.99
CA LYS A 21 -9.08 6.45 11.45
C LYS A 21 -9.01 4.98 11.84
N LYS A 22 -9.50 4.08 10.99
CA LYS A 22 -9.53 2.62 11.21
C LYS A 22 -8.45 1.90 10.41
N VAL A 23 -8.19 2.36 9.19
CA VAL A 23 -7.23 1.74 8.27
C VAL A 23 -6.00 2.61 8.15
N MET A 24 -4.87 2.07 8.59
CA MET A 24 -3.55 2.70 8.50
C MET A 24 -2.83 2.17 7.26
N VAL A 25 -2.43 3.08 6.36
CA VAL A 25 -1.66 2.74 5.15
C VAL A 25 -0.32 3.46 5.18
N ILE A 26 0.76 2.70 4.99
CA ILE A 26 2.12 3.23 4.93
C ILE A 26 2.74 2.82 3.60
N PHE A 27 3.17 3.80 2.80
CA PHE A 27 3.90 3.54 1.57
C PHE A 27 5.37 3.27 1.86
N VAL A 28 5.94 2.24 1.25
CA VAL A 28 7.36 1.90 1.35
C VAL A 28 7.99 2.09 -0.02
N LEU A 29 8.81 3.13 -0.13
CA LEU A 29 9.47 3.54 -1.36
C LEU A 29 10.97 3.30 -1.28
N GLY A 30 11.62 3.16 -2.43
CA GLY A 30 13.06 2.96 -2.52
C GLY A 30 13.47 2.22 -3.79
N GLY A 31 14.69 2.47 -4.24
CA GLY A 31 15.23 1.85 -5.46
C GLY A 31 15.30 0.30 -5.40
N PRO A 32 15.54 -0.35 -6.54
CA PRO A 32 15.83 -1.79 -6.57
C PRO A 32 17.04 -2.10 -5.67
N GLY A 33 16.95 -3.17 -4.89
CA GLY A 33 18.02 -3.56 -3.95
C GLY A 33 18.15 -2.69 -2.68
N ALA A 34 17.24 -1.75 -2.43
CA ALA A 34 17.25 -0.93 -1.20
C ALA A 34 16.89 -1.71 0.08
N GLY A 35 16.42 -2.96 -0.06
CA GLY A 35 16.03 -3.82 1.07
C GLY A 35 14.60 -3.63 1.56
N LYS A 36 13.68 -3.14 0.72
CA LYS A 36 12.26 -2.92 1.04
C LYS A 36 11.59 -4.17 1.59
N GLY A 37 11.60 -5.27 0.83
CA GLY A 37 11.04 -6.55 1.27
C GLY A 37 11.58 -7.03 2.63
N THR A 38 12.89 -6.90 2.89
CA THR A 38 13.49 -7.25 4.18
C THR A 38 12.95 -6.39 5.33
N GLN A 39 12.78 -5.08 5.12
CA GLN A 39 12.23 -4.20 6.14
C GLN A 39 10.72 -4.42 6.32
N CYS A 40 9.97 -4.60 5.23
CA CYS A 40 8.54 -4.90 5.28
C CYS A 40 8.27 -6.19 6.07
N ALA A 41 9.02 -7.26 5.83
CA ALA A 41 8.89 -8.53 6.55
C ALA A 41 9.08 -8.37 8.07
N ARG A 42 10.07 -7.58 8.49
CA ARG A 42 10.31 -7.29 9.90
C ARG A 42 9.19 -6.47 10.52
N ILE A 43 8.66 -5.47 9.81
CA ILE A 43 7.54 -4.65 10.31
C ILE A 43 6.27 -5.51 10.45
N VAL A 44 6.02 -6.42 9.50
CA VAL A 44 4.91 -7.38 9.57
C VAL A 44 5.00 -8.20 10.86
N GLU A 45 6.17 -8.78 11.12
CA GLU A 45 6.43 -9.60 12.31
C GLU A 45 6.31 -8.80 13.62
N ASP A 46 6.93 -7.62 13.69
CA ASP A 46 7.01 -6.83 14.93
C ASP A 46 5.72 -6.06 15.27
N PHE A 47 4.93 -5.67 14.26
CA PHE A 47 3.81 -4.72 14.43
C PHE A 47 2.48 -5.20 13.84
N GLY A 48 2.44 -6.39 13.27
CA GLY A 48 1.23 -6.99 12.72
C GLY A 48 0.67 -6.25 11.51
N PHE A 49 1.53 -5.73 10.63
CA PHE A 49 1.07 -5.17 9.36
C PHE A 49 0.85 -6.28 8.33
N VAL A 50 -0.04 -6.05 7.37
CA VAL A 50 -0.10 -6.82 6.13
C VAL A 50 0.73 -6.12 5.07
N HIS A 51 1.62 -6.87 4.43
CA HIS A 51 2.45 -6.37 3.34
C HIS A 51 1.78 -6.64 1.99
N LEU A 52 1.55 -5.56 1.24
CA LEU A 52 1.04 -5.57 -0.13
C LEU A 52 2.11 -5.02 -1.07
N SER A 53 2.57 -5.83 -2.01
CA SER A 53 3.54 -5.41 -3.03
C SER A 53 2.80 -5.15 -4.32
N ALA A 54 2.83 -3.91 -4.81
CA ALA A 54 2.14 -3.54 -6.05
C ALA A 54 2.67 -4.35 -7.24
N GLY A 55 3.96 -4.68 -7.25
CA GLY A 55 4.56 -5.52 -8.27
C GLY A 55 4.07 -6.96 -8.24
N ASP A 56 3.83 -7.53 -7.05
CA ASP A 56 3.28 -8.89 -6.91
C ASP A 56 1.81 -8.93 -7.32
N LEU A 57 0.99 -7.96 -6.86
CA LEU A 57 -0.41 -7.87 -7.26
C LEU A 57 -0.58 -7.80 -8.78
N LEU A 58 0.27 -7.02 -9.47
CA LEU A 58 0.29 -6.96 -10.93
C LEU A 58 0.67 -8.31 -11.56
N ARG A 59 1.69 -9.00 -11.04
CA ARG A 59 2.12 -10.32 -11.55
C ARG A 59 1.08 -11.41 -11.30
N GLU A 60 0.35 -11.34 -10.19
CA GLU A 60 -0.75 -12.25 -9.87
C GLU A 60 -1.92 -12.01 -10.83
N GLU A 61 -2.33 -10.76 -11.02
CA GLU A 61 -3.39 -10.39 -11.96
C GLU A 61 -3.03 -10.77 -13.41
N GLN A 62 -1.77 -10.61 -13.79
CA GLN A 62 -1.25 -11.04 -15.11
C GLN A 62 -1.47 -12.54 -15.36
N LYS A 63 -1.32 -13.37 -14.32
CA LYS A 63 -1.43 -14.83 -14.40
C LYS A 63 -2.85 -15.34 -14.15
N ARG A 64 -3.77 -14.48 -13.73
CA ARG A 64 -5.14 -14.87 -13.36
C ARG A 64 -5.95 -15.20 -14.61
N GLU A 65 -6.43 -16.44 -14.70
CA GLU A 65 -7.29 -16.89 -15.78
C GLU A 65 -8.56 -16.02 -15.87
N GLY A 66 -8.92 -15.61 -17.09
CA GLY A 66 -10.07 -14.74 -17.33
C GLY A 66 -9.88 -13.28 -16.89
N SER A 67 -8.68 -12.85 -16.50
CA SER A 67 -8.42 -11.44 -16.19
C SER A 67 -8.61 -10.55 -17.42
N THR A 68 -9.37 -9.46 -17.24
CA THR A 68 -9.51 -8.39 -18.23
C THR A 68 -8.26 -7.53 -18.37
N TYR A 69 -7.38 -7.51 -17.35
CA TYR A 69 -6.17 -6.70 -17.32
C TYR A 69 -4.90 -7.50 -17.63
N GLY A 70 -4.96 -8.83 -17.68
CA GLY A 70 -3.78 -9.67 -17.77
C GLY A 70 -2.87 -9.36 -18.96
N ALA A 71 -3.46 -9.17 -20.15
CA ALA A 71 -2.72 -8.81 -21.37
C ALA A 71 -2.08 -7.41 -21.27
N LEU A 72 -2.84 -6.41 -20.78
CA LEU A 72 -2.37 -5.04 -20.59
C LEU A 72 -1.18 -4.99 -19.63
N ILE A 73 -1.28 -5.69 -18.49
CA ILE A 73 -0.20 -5.77 -17.49
C ILE A 73 1.02 -6.47 -18.09
N SER A 74 0.82 -7.56 -18.82
CA SER A 74 1.91 -8.31 -19.46
C SER A 74 2.73 -7.44 -20.41
N GLU A 75 2.07 -6.63 -21.24
CA GLU A 75 2.72 -5.71 -22.16
C GLU A 75 3.57 -4.66 -21.42
N HIS A 76 3.01 -4.03 -20.39
CA HIS A 76 3.70 -2.98 -19.65
C HIS A 76 4.90 -3.52 -18.86
N ILE A 77 4.75 -4.69 -18.23
CA ILE A 77 5.86 -5.35 -17.53
C ILE A 77 6.98 -5.71 -18.52
N ARG A 78 6.63 -6.26 -19.70
CA ARG A 78 7.63 -6.63 -20.73
C ARG A 78 8.39 -5.40 -21.24
N ASN A 79 7.69 -4.29 -21.43
CA ASN A 79 8.25 -3.05 -21.95
C ASN A 79 8.91 -2.18 -20.86
N GLY A 80 8.83 -2.58 -19.58
CA GLY A 80 9.35 -1.79 -18.45
C GLY A 80 8.60 -0.48 -18.22
N THR A 81 7.37 -0.35 -18.72
CA THR A 81 6.53 0.85 -18.58
C THR A 81 5.64 0.75 -17.34
N ILE A 82 5.07 1.90 -16.93
CA ILE A 82 4.18 1.98 -15.77
C ILE A 82 2.76 1.59 -16.20
N VAL A 83 2.21 0.54 -15.59
CA VAL A 83 0.79 0.14 -15.77
C VAL A 83 -0.12 1.32 -15.40
N PRO A 84 -1.25 1.52 -16.12
CA PRO A 84 -2.22 2.56 -15.80
C PRO A 84 -2.61 2.59 -14.31
N MET A 85 -2.76 3.79 -13.76
CA MET A 85 -2.94 3.97 -12.32
C MET A 85 -4.21 3.33 -11.81
N GLU A 86 -5.29 3.37 -12.60
CA GLU A 86 -6.62 2.87 -12.26
C GLU A 86 -6.57 1.37 -11.97
N VAL A 87 -5.80 0.62 -12.77
CA VAL A 87 -5.60 -0.82 -12.58
C VAL A 87 -4.86 -1.07 -11.28
N THR A 88 -3.75 -0.36 -11.03
CA THR A 88 -2.92 -0.58 -9.85
C THR A 88 -3.66 -0.20 -8.55
N VAL A 89 -4.36 0.95 -8.55
CA VAL A 89 -5.18 1.41 -7.42
C VAL A 89 -6.30 0.43 -7.14
N LYS A 90 -6.98 -0.09 -8.18
CA LYS A 90 -8.07 -1.06 -8.00
C LYS A 90 -7.58 -2.39 -7.44
N LEU A 91 -6.42 -2.89 -7.90
CA LEU A 91 -5.82 -4.10 -7.36
C LEU A 91 -5.45 -3.94 -5.88
N LEU A 92 -4.89 -2.78 -5.50
CA LEU A 92 -4.58 -2.46 -4.11
C LEU A 92 -5.84 -2.37 -3.25
N GLU A 93 -6.88 -1.67 -3.70
CA GLU A 93 -8.17 -1.57 -2.99
C GLU A 93 -8.78 -2.95 -2.74
N ASN A 94 -8.82 -3.80 -3.78
CA ASN A 94 -9.35 -5.16 -3.69
C ASN A 94 -8.53 -6.02 -2.71
N ALA A 95 -7.20 -5.93 -2.78
CA ALA A 95 -6.31 -6.65 -1.87
C ALA A 95 -6.49 -6.21 -0.41
N MET A 96 -6.62 -4.90 -0.15
CA MET A 96 -6.89 -4.38 1.19
C MET A 96 -8.25 -4.87 1.71
N ARG A 97 -9.30 -4.81 0.89
CA ARG A 97 -10.64 -5.29 1.24
C ARG A 97 -10.62 -6.78 1.61
N ALA A 98 -9.98 -7.61 0.80
CA ALA A 98 -9.87 -9.04 1.05
C ALA A 98 -9.12 -9.37 2.34
N GLN A 99 -8.20 -8.51 2.80
CA GLN A 99 -7.49 -8.70 4.08
C GLN A 99 -8.35 -8.24 5.25
N LEU A 100 -9.09 -7.14 5.13
CA LEU A 100 -10.03 -6.69 6.16
C LEU A 100 -11.15 -7.71 6.44
N GLU A 101 -11.51 -8.53 5.46
CA GLU A 101 -12.50 -9.61 5.60
C GLU A 101 -11.92 -10.88 6.25
N ARG A 102 -10.59 -11.01 6.29
CA ARG A 102 -9.92 -12.17 6.88
C ARG A 102 -9.68 -11.94 8.38
N PRO A 103 -9.76 -13.00 9.21
CA PRO A 103 -9.38 -12.90 10.60
C PRO A 103 -7.87 -12.68 10.71
N HIS A 104 -7.48 -11.60 11.36
CA HIS A 104 -6.09 -11.29 11.69
C HIS A 104 -5.86 -11.40 13.19
N PRO A 105 -4.79 -12.07 13.64
CA PRO A 105 -4.47 -12.15 15.06
C PRO A 105 -3.91 -10.82 15.59
N GLY A 106 -4.34 -10.45 16.79
CA GLY A 106 -3.77 -9.35 17.58
C GLY A 106 -4.57 -8.05 17.55
N ALA A 107 -4.39 -7.25 18.61
CA ALA A 107 -5.11 -5.99 18.85
C ALA A 107 -5.01 -4.94 17.72
N ALA A 108 -4.02 -5.08 16.84
CA ALA A 108 -3.82 -4.23 15.67
C ALA A 108 -4.98 -4.29 14.64
N TRP A 109 -5.77 -5.37 14.65
CA TRP A 109 -6.85 -5.63 13.68
C TRP A 109 -8.23 -5.79 14.32
N GLU A 110 -8.34 -5.55 15.62
CA GLU A 110 -9.62 -5.60 16.32
C GLU A 110 -10.55 -4.45 15.90
N ASN A 111 -11.87 -4.63 16.11
CA ASN A 111 -12.89 -3.61 15.85
C ASN A 111 -12.92 -3.06 14.41
N GLY A 112 -12.50 -3.87 13.43
CA GLY A 112 -12.47 -3.50 12.02
C GLY A 112 -11.31 -2.56 11.67
N HIS A 113 -10.25 -2.55 12.47
CA HIS A 113 -9.01 -1.85 12.16
C HIS A 113 -8.18 -2.65 11.16
N GLY A 114 -7.35 -1.96 10.38
CA GLY A 114 -6.43 -2.60 9.43
C GLY A 114 -5.12 -1.84 9.30
N ARG A 115 -4.03 -2.57 9.04
CA ARG A 115 -2.68 -1.99 8.96
C ARG A 115 -1.95 -2.52 7.74
N PHE A 116 -1.68 -1.65 6.78
CA PHE A 116 -1.12 -2.02 5.48
C PHE A 116 0.23 -1.35 5.22
N LEU A 117 1.19 -2.15 4.77
CA LEU A 117 2.43 -1.68 4.14
C LEU A 117 2.29 -1.88 2.64
N VAL A 118 2.37 -0.80 1.89
CA VAL A 118 2.27 -0.85 0.43
C VAL A 118 3.66 -0.59 -0.16
N ASP A 119 4.30 -1.64 -0.68
CA ASP A 119 5.64 -1.58 -1.31
C ASP A 119 5.53 -1.35 -2.82
N GLY A 120 6.38 -0.45 -3.34
CA GLY A 120 6.56 -0.23 -4.78
C GLY A 120 5.48 0.65 -5.41
N PHE A 121 4.67 1.31 -4.59
CA PHE A 121 3.64 2.28 -4.94
C PHE A 121 3.60 3.39 -3.88
N PRO A 122 3.31 4.65 -4.24
CA PRO A 122 3.12 5.17 -5.60
C PRO A 122 4.45 5.36 -6.34
N ARG A 123 4.44 5.27 -7.68
CA ARG A 123 5.59 5.58 -8.55
C ARG A 123 5.53 6.96 -9.19
N LYS A 124 4.37 7.60 -9.12
CA LYS A 124 4.09 8.97 -9.57
C LYS A 124 3.11 9.63 -8.59
N MET A 125 3.11 10.95 -8.53
CA MET A 125 2.28 11.69 -7.56
C MET A 125 0.77 11.59 -7.84
N ASP A 126 0.38 11.50 -9.11
CA ASP A 126 -1.01 11.29 -9.53
C ASP A 126 -1.60 10.01 -8.91
N GLN A 127 -0.81 8.93 -8.85
CA GLN A 127 -1.20 7.69 -8.19
C GLN A 127 -1.44 7.87 -6.69
N ALA A 128 -0.61 8.68 -6.02
CA ALA A 128 -0.74 8.95 -4.59
C ALA A 128 -2.03 9.72 -4.30
N ILE A 129 -2.28 10.78 -5.07
CA ILE A 129 -3.48 11.61 -4.96
C ILE A 129 -4.73 10.77 -5.21
N LYS A 130 -4.73 9.99 -6.30
CA LYS A 130 -5.86 9.12 -6.63
C LYS A 130 -6.15 8.08 -5.55
N PHE A 131 -5.11 7.50 -4.96
CA PHE A 131 -5.25 6.55 -3.86
C PHE A 131 -5.86 7.21 -2.61
N ASP A 132 -5.38 8.38 -2.22
CA ASP A 132 -5.89 9.10 -1.05
C ASP A 132 -7.37 9.50 -1.24
N GLU A 133 -7.76 9.90 -2.46
CA GLU A 133 -9.14 10.28 -2.79
C GLU A 133 -10.11 9.09 -2.84
N THR A 134 -9.67 7.95 -3.40
CA THR A 134 -10.58 6.85 -3.73
C THR A 134 -10.49 5.65 -2.79
N VAL A 135 -9.33 5.42 -2.17
CA VAL A 135 -9.07 4.22 -1.36
C VAL A 135 -8.98 4.58 0.11
N CYS A 136 -7.95 5.32 0.52
CA CYS A 136 -7.72 5.68 1.91
C CYS A 136 -6.64 6.76 1.97
N LEU A 137 -6.83 7.78 2.81
CA LEU A 137 -5.77 8.74 3.10
C LEU A 137 -4.56 8.02 3.72
N SER A 138 -3.43 8.08 3.04
CA SER A 138 -2.19 7.47 3.52
C SER A 138 -1.64 8.15 4.78
N SER A 139 -1.12 7.37 5.71
CA SER A 139 -0.66 7.85 7.01
C SER A 139 0.79 8.35 6.97
N PHE A 140 1.66 7.66 6.22
CA PHE A 140 3.09 7.97 6.15
C PHE A 140 3.76 7.34 4.92
N VAL A 141 4.89 7.93 4.50
CA VAL A 141 5.77 7.37 3.47
C VAL A 141 7.16 7.08 4.03
N CYS A 142 7.56 5.82 4.02
CA CYS A 142 8.89 5.36 4.39
C CYS A 142 9.77 5.23 3.13
N SER A 143 10.73 6.13 2.96
CA SER A 143 11.71 6.03 1.87
C SER A 143 13.00 5.36 2.36
N LEU A 144 13.36 4.24 1.72
CA LEU A 144 14.60 3.51 1.97
C LEU A 144 15.70 3.99 1.02
N THR A 145 16.51 4.93 1.48
CA THR A 145 17.68 5.41 0.75
C THR A 145 18.88 4.50 1.01
N ARG A 146 19.46 3.93 -0.05
CA ARG A 146 20.79 3.33 0.03
C ARG A 146 21.80 4.48 0.09
N ARG A 147 22.51 4.64 1.22
CA ARG A 147 23.68 5.55 1.23
C ARG A 147 24.66 5.07 0.17
N LYS A 148 24.94 5.89 -0.84
CA LYS A 148 26.12 5.70 -1.70
C LYS A 148 27.35 5.91 -0.82
N LYS A 149 27.93 4.84 -0.30
CA LYS A 149 29.31 4.85 0.19
C LYS A 149 30.05 3.70 -0.46
N SER A 150 31.28 4.01 -0.87
CA SER A 150 32.30 3.10 -1.37
C SER A 150 32.23 1.76 -0.64
N CYS A 151 32.45 0.68 -1.41
CA CYS A 151 32.49 -0.68 -0.92
C CYS A 151 33.42 -0.79 0.29
N SER A 152 32.86 -0.80 1.50
CA SER A 152 33.44 -1.45 2.65
C SER A 152 32.31 -2.02 3.49
N SER A 153 32.47 -3.30 3.80
CA SER A 153 31.53 -4.21 4.46
C SER A 153 30.85 -3.60 5.69
N ALA A 154 29.55 -3.86 5.82
CA ALA A 154 28.71 -3.64 7.00
C ALA A 154 28.17 -2.21 7.26
N CYS A 155 27.23 -1.75 6.41
CA CYS A 155 26.12 -0.94 6.93
C CYS A 155 24.94 -1.89 7.17
N SER A 156 24.89 -2.51 8.36
CA SER A 156 24.03 -3.65 8.66
C SER A 156 22.54 -3.34 8.48
N SER A 157 21.76 -4.36 8.12
CA SER A 157 20.30 -4.34 8.08
C SER A 157 19.67 -3.85 9.39
N GLU A 158 20.36 -4.03 10.52
CA GLU A 158 19.97 -3.58 11.87
C GLU A 158 19.77 -2.06 11.95
N GLY A 159 20.73 -1.26 11.48
CA GLY A 159 20.68 0.20 11.65
C GLY A 159 19.52 0.88 10.92
N ARG A 160 19.14 0.34 9.75
CA ARG A 160 17.94 0.78 9.00
C ARG A 160 16.65 0.39 9.73
N LEU A 161 16.62 -0.80 10.33
CA LEU A 161 15.47 -1.27 11.11
C LEU A 161 15.24 -0.41 12.37
N VAL A 162 16.30 0.02 13.06
CA VAL A 162 16.16 0.87 14.26
C VAL A 162 15.49 2.21 13.94
N ALA A 163 15.80 2.81 12.78
CA ALA A 163 15.14 4.04 12.34
C ALA A 163 13.65 3.80 12.04
N VAL A 164 13.32 2.73 11.31
CA VAL A 164 11.93 2.34 11.00
C VAL A 164 11.16 2.01 12.28
N LYS A 165 11.71 1.21 13.20
CA LYS A 165 11.10 0.91 14.51
C LYS A 165 10.87 2.17 15.34
N THR A 166 11.80 3.13 15.32
CA THR A 166 11.65 4.41 16.01
C THR A 166 10.53 5.26 15.39
N ILE A 167 10.45 5.30 14.06
CA ILE A 167 9.37 5.99 13.33
C ILE A 167 8.03 5.32 13.63
N MET A 168 7.93 3.99 13.55
CA MET A 168 6.71 3.24 13.86
C MET A 168 6.28 3.38 15.33
N LYS A 169 7.22 3.40 16.28
CA LYS A 169 6.94 3.71 17.69
C LYS A 169 6.44 5.15 17.89
N ARG A 170 6.87 6.10 17.07
CA ARG A 170 6.36 7.49 17.08
C ARG A 170 4.98 7.58 16.42
N VAL A 171 4.73 6.88 15.32
CA VAL A 171 3.42 6.79 14.67
C VAL A 171 2.36 6.19 15.60
N SER A 172 2.73 5.16 16.37
CA SER A 172 1.85 4.58 17.40
C SER A 172 1.52 5.54 18.56
N ARG A 173 2.27 6.63 18.73
CA ARG A 173 2.09 7.61 19.82
C ARG A 173 1.51 8.94 19.35
N ASN A 174 1.78 9.35 18.11
CA ASN A 174 1.40 10.64 17.54
C ASN A 174 0.65 10.44 16.21
N VAL A 175 -0.61 10.02 16.28
CA VAL A 175 -1.52 10.04 15.13
C VAL A 175 -1.94 11.50 14.88
N SER A 176 -1.01 12.29 14.34
CA SER A 176 -1.31 13.56 13.67
C SER A 176 -0.28 13.75 12.54
N ALA A 177 -0.79 13.73 11.31
CA ALA A 177 -0.09 13.39 10.08
C ALA A 177 0.96 14.43 9.62
N HIS A 178 1.95 13.97 8.84
CA HIS A 178 2.77 14.84 8.00
C HIS A 178 2.59 14.47 6.52
N SER A 179 2.25 15.48 5.73
CA SER A 179 1.74 15.40 4.36
C SER A 179 2.78 14.95 3.32
N LEU A 180 2.34 14.13 2.37
CA LEU A 180 3.02 13.51 1.20
C LEU A 180 3.91 14.41 0.31
N ARG A 181 4.01 15.72 0.53
CA ARG A 181 4.55 16.69 -0.45
C ARG A 181 6.07 16.64 -0.73
N GLN A 182 6.86 15.81 -0.04
CA GLN A 182 8.33 15.87 -0.13
C GLN A 182 9.05 14.65 -0.73
N VAL A 183 8.34 13.56 -1.08
CA VAL A 183 9.03 12.28 -1.39
C VAL A 183 9.14 11.96 -2.90
N CYS A 184 8.38 12.61 -3.78
CA CYS A 184 8.39 12.31 -5.22
C CYS A 184 9.03 13.41 -6.09
N GLN A 185 10.11 14.05 -5.62
CA GLN A 185 10.98 14.86 -6.48
C GLN A 185 12.13 14.04 -7.03
#